data_AF-A0A5C9DTF9-F1
#
_entry.id   AF-A0A5C9DTF9-F1
#
_cell.length_a   1.000
_cell.length_b   1.000
_cell.length_c   1.000
_cell.angle_alpha   90.00
_cell.angle_beta   90.00
_cell.angle_gamma   90.00
#
_symmetry.space_group_name_H-M   'P 1'
#
loop_
_entity.id
_entity.type
_entity.pdbx_description
1 polymer ?
#
loop_
_entity_poly.entity_id
_entity_poly.type
_entity_poly.pdbx_seq_one_letter_code
_entity_poly.pdbx_strand_id
1 'polypeptide(L)'
;MEIYDENDALIEDLSDVTNENGEIELSYVLPEGYQSITIKLTYKTEETYFASTESKQSVNIKLISLGQSYMNTFITLSPYIVFGVAAVSTYVVLRQRKLKRLRTIWQKDATILDDLLKISHIMIIHKEAGVVIFDKKVAIEEIDSDLIGGFLQAISSFRREIRKDIEIEKGTQGFEMDYYDFKIVITDGEYIRAALILDGQPSESLKERQIAFTKEFENKFGHSLSKFDGEIKKFQAAEKLIEDYFYTSLAYPLQLAKHWEVIDLEPLEKDLVEVAEQIQAEKNFFFVSNLLSYGLAGRSESRNQIVSAIISLKDKEVLEPVKLEE
;
A
#
# COMPACT_ATOMS: atom_id res chain seq x y z
N MET A 1 -72.50 -26.60 18.38
CA MET A 1 -71.04 -26.57 18.55
C MET A 1 -70.80 -25.68 19.73
N GLU A 2 -70.53 -26.30 20.87
CA GLU A 2 -70.23 -25.60 22.11
C GLU A 2 -68.71 -25.43 22.19
N ILE A 3 -68.24 -24.21 22.37
CA ILE A 3 -66.82 -23.88 22.50
C ILE A 3 -66.56 -23.53 23.95
N TYR A 4 -65.60 -24.22 24.57
CA TYR A 4 -65.23 -24.03 25.96
C TYR A 4 -63.82 -23.45 26.08
N ASP A 5 -63.59 -22.65 27.13
CA ASP A 5 -62.26 -22.17 27.50
C ASP A 5 -61.44 -23.22 28.26
N GLU A 6 -60.25 -22.82 28.72
CA GLU A 6 -59.35 -23.66 29.51
C GLU A 6 -59.89 -24.07 30.90
N ASN A 7 -60.95 -23.42 31.39
CA ASN A 7 -61.63 -23.69 32.66
C ASN A 7 -62.98 -24.40 32.48
N ASP A 8 -63.25 -24.97 31.30
CA ASP A 8 -64.54 -25.60 30.94
C ASP A 8 -65.74 -24.61 30.99
N ALA A 9 -65.49 -23.30 30.90
CA ALA A 9 -66.55 -22.30 30.78
C ALA A 9 -66.99 -22.17 29.31
N LEU A 10 -68.30 -22.22 29.07
CA LEU A 10 -68.88 -22.05 27.73
C LEU A 10 -68.62 -20.62 27.22
N ILE A 11 -67.84 -20.49 26.14
CA ILE A 11 -67.54 -19.23 25.47
C ILE A 11 -68.66 -18.87 24.49
N GLU A 12 -69.02 -19.81 23.61
CA GLU A 12 -70.01 -19.60 22.56
C GLU A 12 -70.69 -20.92 22.17
N ASP A 13 -71.97 -20.86 21.78
CA ASP A 13 -72.73 -21.98 21.25
C ASP A 13 -73.26 -21.64 19.86
N LEU A 14 -72.77 -22.36 18.86
CA LEU A 14 -73.11 -22.18 17.46
C LEU A 14 -73.87 -23.39 16.94
N SER A 15 -75.04 -23.20 16.35
CA SER A 15 -75.82 -24.28 15.72
C SER A 15 -76.04 -23.97 14.25
N ASP A 16 -75.87 -24.97 13.38
CA ASP A 16 -76.24 -24.90 11.97
C ASP A 16 -76.78 -26.28 11.52
N VAL A 17 -77.30 -26.36 10.31
CA VAL A 17 -77.83 -27.57 9.70
C VAL A 17 -76.82 -28.11 8.68
N THR A 18 -76.64 -29.42 8.66
CA THR A 18 -75.76 -30.08 7.68
C THR A 18 -76.25 -29.85 6.25
N ASN A 19 -75.32 -29.69 5.31
CA ASN A 19 -75.63 -29.61 3.89
C ASN A 19 -76.04 -31.00 3.32
N GLU A 20 -76.35 -31.06 2.01
CA GLU A 20 -76.76 -32.29 1.32
C GLU A 20 -75.70 -33.41 1.37
N ASN A 21 -74.45 -33.09 1.69
CA ASN A 21 -73.34 -34.03 1.85
C ASN A 21 -73.11 -34.46 3.32
N GLY A 22 -73.88 -33.94 4.27
CA GLY A 22 -73.73 -34.23 5.70
C GLY A 22 -72.62 -33.44 6.40
N GLU A 23 -72.10 -32.38 5.78
CA GLU A 23 -71.03 -31.54 6.32
C GLU A 23 -71.60 -30.24 6.92
N ILE A 24 -70.94 -29.73 7.95
CA ILE A 24 -71.27 -28.45 8.60
C ILE A 24 -70.00 -27.60 8.65
N GLU A 25 -70.08 -26.35 8.20
CA GLU A 25 -68.95 -25.41 8.24
C GLU A 25 -69.30 -24.24 9.16
N LEU A 26 -68.67 -24.22 10.34
CA LEU A 26 -68.87 -23.17 11.33
C LEU A 26 -67.62 -22.30 11.40
N SER A 27 -67.78 -21.02 11.06
CA SER A 27 -66.72 -20.03 11.21
C SER A 27 -66.75 -19.45 12.63
N TYR A 28 -65.64 -19.60 13.36
CA TYR A 28 -65.47 -19.01 14.68
C TYR A 28 -64.21 -18.15 14.72
N VAL A 29 -64.34 -16.93 15.24
CA VAL A 29 -63.21 -16.01 15.42
C VAL A 29 -62.81 -16.07 16.89
N LEU A 30 -61.61 -16.61 17.16
CA LEU A 30 -61.10 -16.74 18.52
C LEU A 30 -60.87 -15.37 19.15
N PRO A 31 -61.49 -15.04 20.31
CA PRO A 31 -61.25 -13.80 21.02
C PRO A 31 -59.81 -13.70 21.55
N GLU A 32 -59.27 -12.49 21.66
CA GLU A 32 -57.95 -12.28 22.27
C GLU A 32 -57.95 -12.71 23.74
N GLY A 33 -56.93 -13.47 24.16
CA GLY A 33 -56.71 -13.85 25.56
C GLY A 33 -56.80 -15.34 25.89
N TYR A 34 -57.33 -16.16 24.98
CA TYR A 34 -57.43 -17.62 25.19
C TYR A 34 -56.21 -18.36 24.64
N GLN A 35 -55.61 -19.25 25.43
CA GLN A 35 -54.44 -20.06 25.03
C GLN A 35 -54.81 -21.45 24.49
N SER A 36 -56.04 -21.91 24.75
CA SER A 36 -56.60 -23.14 24.21
C SER A 36 -58.13 -23.06 24.20
N ILE A 37 -58.76 -23.80 23.29
CA ILE A 37 -60.22 -23.98 23.26
C ILE A 37 -60.55 -25.46 23.11
N THR A 38 -61.67 -25.88 23.71
CA THR A 38 -62.23 -27.21 23.53
C THR A 38 -63.52 -27.11 22.74
N ILE A 39 -63.61 -27.83 21.62
CA ILE A 39 -64.82 -27.83 20.78
C ILE A 39 -65.62 -29.11 21.08
N LYS A 40 -66.88 -28.94 21.47
CA LYS A 40 -67.85 -30.03 21.65
C LYS A 40 -68.92 -29.95 20.57
N LEU A 41 -69.09 -31.04 19.84
CA LEU A 41 -70.11 -31.17 18.79
C LEU A 41 -71.24 -32.08 19.30
N THR A 42 -72.45 -31.54 19.32
CA THR A 42 -73.66 -32.27 19.72
C THR A 42 -74.59 -32.35 18.52
N TYR A 43 -74.82 -33.56 18.02
CA TYR A 43 -75.73 -33.83 16.89
C TYR A 43 -77.10 -34.26 17.42
N LYS A 44 -78.16 -33.60 16.97
CA LYS A 44 -79.55 -34.00 17.24
C LYS A 44 -80.20 -34.45 15.93
N THR A 45 -80.69 -35.69 15.88
CA THR A 45 -81.43 -36.25 14.75
C THR A 45 -82.91 -36.35 15.12
N GLU A 46 -83.82 -35.96 14.22
CA GLU A 46 -85.27 -35.98 14.50
C GLU A 46 -85.94 -37.36 14.41
N GLU A 47 -85.23 -38.39 13.93
CA GLU A 47 -85.76 -39.76 13.86
C GLU A 47 -85.35 -40.61 15.07
N THR A 48 -86.33 -41.31 15.65
CA THR A 48 -86.43 -41.72 17.06
C THR A 48 -85.57 -42.92 17.52
N TYR A 49 -84.54 -43.34 16.76
CA TYR A 49 -83.79 -44.56 17.10
C TYR A 49 -82.29 -44.54 16.78
N PHE A 50 -81.52 -43.51 17.14
CA PHE A 50 -80.05 -43.63 17.21
C PHE A 50 -79.43 -42.85 18.37
N ALA A 51 -78.38 -43.43 18.98
CA ALA A 51 -77.68 -42.91 20.14
C ALA A 51 -76.85 -41.66 19.79
N SER A 52 -76.96 -40.60 20.59
CA SER A 52 -76.08 -39.43 20.52
C SER A 52 -74.64 -39.86 20.83
N THR A 53 -73.74 -39.77 19.85
CA THR A 53 -72.31 -40.00 20.06
C THR A 53 -71.62 -38.66 20.29
N GLU A 54 -71.02 -38.46 21.47
CA GLU A 54 -70.17 -37.30 21.75
C GLU A 54 -68.74 -37.61 21.29
N SER A 55 -68.16 -36.74 20.47
CA SER A 55 -66.73 -36.76 20.15
C SER A 55 -66.09 -35.46 20.62
N LYS A 56 -65.04 -35.56 21.43
CA LYS A 56 -64.24 -34.44 21.90
C LYS A 56 -62.88 -34.47 21.19
N GLN A 57 -62.55 -33.42 20.46
CA GLN A 57 -61.23 -33.23 19.87
C GLN A 57 -60.64 -31.91 20.39
N SER A 58 -59.51 -31.99 21.08
CA SER A 58 -58.78 -30.82 21.56
C SER A 58 -57.72 -30.43 20.53
N VAL A 59 -57.74 -29.17 20.08
CA VAL A 59 -56.72 -28.59 19.21
C VAL A 59 -55.90 -27.61 20.03
N ASN A 60 -54.63 -27.92 20.27
CA ASN A 60 -53.73 -27.05 21.02
C ASN A 60 -53.16 -25.98 20.07
N ILE A 61 -53.75 -24.79 20.09
CA ILE A 61 -53.30 -23.65 19.28
C ILE A 61 -52.36 -22.80 20.15
N LYS A 62 -51.05 -22.95 19.97
CA LYS A 62 -50.09 -22.06 20.64
C LYS A 62 -50.09 -20.70 19.95
N LEU A 63 -50.69 -19.68 20.57
CA LEU A 63 -50.51 -18.30 20.15
C LEU A 63 -49.05 -17.88 20.41
N ILE A 64 -48.24 -17.87 19.36
CA ILE A 64 -46.91 -17.29 19.40
C ILE A 64 -47.10 -15.78 19.25
N SER A 65 -46.72 -15.01 20.28
CA SER A 65 -46.69 -13.56 20.19
C SER A 65 -45.81 -13.12 19.02
N LEU A 66 -46.22 -12.09 18.26
CA LEU A 66 -45.44 -11.50 17.18
C LEU A 66 -43.98 -11.24 17.61
N GLY A 67 -43.76 -10.76 18.84
CA GLY A 67 -42.41 -10.54 19.38
C GLY A 67 -41.57 -11.81 19.51
N GLN A 68 -42.17 -12.95 19.88
CA GLN A 68 -41.48 -14.24 19.97
C GLN A 68 -41.10 -14.78 18.59
N SER A 69 -41.96 -14.59 17.58
CA SER A 69 -41.67 -14.97 16.20
C SER A 69 -40.49 -14.17 15.62
N TYR A 70 -40.46 -12.85 15.86
CA TYR A 70 -39.34 -12.00 15.47
C TYR A 70 -38.04 -12.39 16.19
N MET A 71 -38.11 -12.66 17.50
CA MET A 71 -36.93 -13.05 18.26
C MET A 71 -36.34 -14.38 17.77
N ASN A 72 -37.19 -15.37 17.48
CA ASN A 72 -36.73 -16.66 16.98
C ASN A 72 -36.11 -16.55 15.57
N THR A 73 -36.72 -15.73 14.71
CA THR A 73 -36.18 -15.43 13.38
C THR A 73 -34.83 -14.72 13.48
N PHE A 74 -34.71 -13.76 14.40
CA PHE A 74 -33.47 -13.02 14.64
C PHE A 74 -32.35 -13.92 15.17
N ILE A 75 -32.63 -14.77 16.17
CA ILE A 75 -31.66 -15.72 16.73
C ILE A 75 -31.14 -16.65 15.63
N THR A 76 -32.05 -17.16 14.78
CA THR A 76 -31.71 -18.06 13.67
C THR A 76 -30.81 -17.38 12.62
N LEU A 77 -31.03 -16.09 12.34
CA LEU A 77 -30.25 -15.34 11.35
C LEU A 77 -28.96 -14.72 11.92
N SER A 78 -28.86 -14.58 13.26
CA SER A 78 -27.75 -13.88 13.92
C SER A 78 -26.35 -14.42 13.57
N PRO A 79 -26.11 -15.75 13.43
CA PRO A 79 -24.77 -16.24 13.09
C PRO A 79 -24.33 -15.75 11.70
N TYR A 80 -25.24 -15.74 10.72
CA TYR A 80 -24.94 -15.29 9.35
C TYR A 80 -24.60 -13.81 9.30
N ILE A 81 -25.30 -12.98 10.09
CA ILE A 81 -25.00 -11.55 10.22
C ILE A 81 -23.61 -11.36 10.82
N VAL A 82 -23.30 -12.09 11.90
CA VAL A 82 -21.97 -12.03 12.54
C VAL A 82 -20.87 -12.49 11.57
N PHE A 83 -21.07 -13.57 10.84
CA PHE A 83 -20.13 -14.05 9.81
C PHE A 83 -19.95 -13.02 8.68
N GLY A 84 -21.03 -12.41 8.19
CA GLY A 84 -20.97 -11.37 7.16
C GLY A 84 -20.17 -10.15 7.62
N VAL A 85 -20.42 -9.66 8.84
CA VAL A 85 -19.67 -8.54 9.44
C VAL A 85 -18.20 -8.91 9.67
N ALA A 86 -17.92 -10.13 10.14
CA ALA A 86 -16.55 -10.62 10.34
C ALA A 86 -15.78 -10.73 9.01
N ALA A 87 -16.42 -11.21 7.94
CA ALA A 87 -15.80 -11.31 6.62
C ALA A 87 -15.49 -9.92 6.03
N VAL A 88 -16.45 -8.99 6.08
CA VAL A 88 -16.27 -7.62 5.59
C VAL A 88 -15.21 -6.88 6.39
N SER A 89 -15.23 -6.97 7.73
CA SER A 89 -14.23 -6.33 8.58
C SER A 89 -12.83 -6.89 8.35
N THR A 90 -12.68 -8.20 8.22
CA THR A 90 -11.40 -8.85 7.89
C THR A 90 -10.87 -8.37 6.54
N TYR A 91 -11.72 -8.36 5.50
CA TYR A 91 -11.35 -7.87 4.17
C TYR A 91 -10.91 -6.39 4.20
N VAL A 92 -11.65 -5.52 4.87
CA VAL A 92 -11.32 -4.10 4.99
C VAL A 92 -9.99 -3.90 5.73
N VAL A 93 -9.76 -4.60 6.84
CA VAL A 93 -8.50 -4.50 7.59
C VAL A 93 -7.31 -4.97 6.76
N LEU A 94 -7.43 -6.09 6.04
CA LEU A 94 -6.36 -6.59 5.17
C LEU A 94 -6.05 -5.59 4.04
N ARG A 95 -7.09 -5.04 3.39
CA ARG A 95 -6.93 -4.02 2.35
C ARG A 95 -6.26 -2.76 2.88
N GLN A 96 -6.68 -2.27 4.05
CA GLN A 96 -6.08 -1.08 4.66
C GLN A 96 -4.60 -1.31 5.03
N ARG A 97 -4.24 -2.49 5.54
CA ARG A 97 -2.84 -2.84 5.83
C ARG A 97 -2.00 -2.86 4.56
N LYS A 98 -2.50 -3.45 3.47
CA LYS A 98 -1.81 -3.44 2.17
C LYS A 98 -1.60 -2.01 1.67
N LEU A 99 -2.63 -1.17 1.69
CA LEU A 99 -2.55 0.23 1.26
C LEU A 99 -1.57 1.05 2.10
N LYS A 100 -1.51 0.84 3.42
CA LYS A 100 -0.52 1.53 4.28
C LYS A 100 0.92 1.18 3.89
N ARG A 101 1.21 -0.11 3.62
CA ARG A 101 2.54 -0.55 3.17
C ARG A 101 2.90 0.06 1.81
N LEU A 102 1.96 0.05 0.87
CA LEU A 102 2.17 0.67 -0.45
C LEU A 102 2.46 2.16 -0.32
N ARG A 103 1.70 2.89 0.50
CA ARG A 103 1.98 4.31 0.77
C ARG A 103 3.38 4.53 1.32
N THR A 104 3.87 3.70 2.23
CA THR A 104 5.24 3.84 2.74
C THR A 104 6.29 3.59 1.66
N ILE A 105 6.05 2.67 0.73
CA ILE A 105 6.93 2.44 -0.42
C ILE A 105 6.91 3.67 -1.34
N TRP A 106 5.72 4.11 -1.74
CA TRP A 106 5.56 5.30 -2.59
C TRP A 106 6.17 6.57 -2.00
N GLN A 107 6.09 6.75 -0.68
CA GLN A 107 6.76 7.87 0.01
C GLN A 107 8.28 7.73 -0.06
N LYS A 108 8.84 6.54 0.16
CA LYS A 108 10.29 6.31 0.05
C LYS A 108 10.79 6.56 -1.37
N ASP A 109 10.06 6.08 -2.37
CA ASP A 109 10.38 6.25 -3.79
C ASP A 109 10.31 7.73 -4.19
N ALA A 110 9.29 8.45 -3.72
CA ALA A 110 9.22 9.90 -3.90
C ALA A 110 10.42 10.62 -3.28
N THR A 111 10.82 10.25 -2.05
CA THR A 111 12.01 10.80 -1.42
C THR A 111 13.29 10.50 -2.21
N ILE A 112 13.43 9.30 -2.79
CA ILE A 112 14.57 8.96 -3.67
C ILE A 112 14.68 9.95 -4.81
N LEU A 113 13.59 10.17 -5.55
CA LEU A 113 13.61 11.06 -6.69
C LEU A 113 13.83 12.52 -6.27
N ASP A 114 13.18 12.96 -5.19
CA ASP A 114 13.36 14.31 -4.65
C ASP A 114 14.80 14.57 -4.18
N ASP A 115 15.48 13.55 -3.65
CA ASP A 115 16.90 13.64 -3.30
C ASP A 115 17.79 13.65 -4.54
N LEU A 116 17.53 12.78 -5.53
CA LEU A 116 18.26 12.76 -6.79
C LEU A 116 18.26 14.13 -7.47
N LEU A 117 17.10 14.78 -7.54
CA LEU A 117 16.97 16.10 -8.17
C LEU A 117 17.78 17.20 -7.46
N LYS A 118 18.16 17.01 -6.20
CA LYS A 118 19.03 17.92 -5.45
C LYS A 118 20.50 17.58 -5.63
N ILE A 119 20.86 16.35 -6.00
CA ILE A 119 22.26 15.97 -6.17
C ILE A 119 22.81 16.69 -7.39
N SER A 120 23.77 17.57 -7.15
CA SER A 120 24.51 18.24 -8.23
C SER A 120 25.74 17.44 -8.63
N HIS A 121 26.46 16.90 -7.63
CA HIS A 121 27.73 16.23 -7.86
C HIS A 121 27.96 15.09 -6.87
N ILE A 122 28.53 13.99 -7.36
CA ILE A 122 28.96 12.84 -6.58
C ILE A 122 30.47 12.69 -6.76
N MET A 123 31.21 12.67 -5.65
CA MET A 123 32.66 12.59 -5.66
C MET A 123 33.16 11.49 -4.72
N ILE A 124 34.21 10.80 -5.15
CA ILE A 124 34.93 9.83 -4.34
C ILE A 124 36.38 10.24 -4.29
N ILE A 125 36.88 10.50 -3.09
CA ILE A 125 38.21 11.04 -2.84
C ILE A 125 39.03 9.97 -2.13
N HIS A 126 40.21 9.65 -2.65
CA HIS A 126 41.16 8.77 -1.96
C HIS A 126 41.80 9.54 -0.79
N LYS A 127 41.64 9.07 0.45
CA LYS A 127 41.97 9.84 1.66
C LYS A 127 43.46 10.13 1.83
N GLU A 128 44.31 9.17 1.47
CA GLU A 128 45.77 9.31 1.62
C GLU A 128 46.37 10.18 0.53
N ALA A 129 45.97 9.96 -0.71
CA ALA A 129 46.48 10.70 -1.86
C ALA A 129 45.81 12.08 -2.01
N GLY A 130 44.61 12.27 -1.47
CA GLY A 130 43.84 13.50 -1.58
C GLY A 130 43.29 13.77 -2.99
N VAL A 131 43.29 12.77 -3.87
CA VAL A 131 42.84 12.89 -5.27
C VAL A 131 41.43 12.36 -5.44
N VAL A 132 40.67 12.97 -6.37
CA VAL A 132 39.37 12.46 -6.80
C VAL A 132 39.60 11.23 -7.69
N ILE A 133 39.11 10.08 -7.25
CA ILE A 133 39.23 8.80 -7.99
C ILE A 133 37.94 8.47 -8.76
N PHE A 134 36.88 9.23 -8.54
CA PHE A 134 35.66 9.13 -9.31
C PHE A 134 34.84 10.41 -9.11
N ASP A 135 34.29 10.94 -10.20
CA ASP A 135 33.37 12.07 -10.21
C ASP A 135 32.19 11.79 -11.15
N LYS A 136 30.99 12.22 -10.75
CA LYS A 136 29.79 12.21 -11.60
C LYS A 136 28.99 13.47 -11.37
N LYS A 137 28.80 14.23 -12.46
CA LYS A 137 27.95 15.43 -12.54
C LYS A 137 26.53 15.04 -12.86
N VAL A 138 25.62 15.25 -11.92
CA VAL A 138 24.20 14.92 -12.04
C VAL A 138 23.39 16.14 -12.45
N ALA A 139 23.71 17.33 -11.91
CA ALA A 139 23.14 18.59 -12.37
C ALA A 139 23.98 19.24 -13.48
N ILE A 140 23.35 20.18 -14.20
CA ILE A 140 23.95 20.89 -15.35
C ILE A 140 24.96 21.95 -14.90
N GLU A 141 24.93 22.40 -13.64
CA GLU A 141 25.83 23.44 -13.15
C GLU A 141 27.30 22.96 -13.09
N GLU A 142 28.18 23.73 -13.73
CA GLU A 142 29.61 23.40 -13.80
C GLU A 142 30.32 23.77 -12.49
N ILE A 143 30.65 22.73 -11.73
CA ILE A 143 31.52 22.81 -10.56
C ILE A 143 32.84 22.11 -10.86
N ASP A 144 33.97 22.74 -10.53
CA ASP A 144 35.31 22.14 -10.64
C ASP A 144 35.52 21.12 -9.50
N SER A 145 35.56 19.85 -9.88
CA SER A 145 35.72 18.71 -8.99
C SER A 145 37.05 18.71 -8.25
N ASP A 146 38.13 19.13 -8.89
CA ASP A 146 39.48 19.09 -8.29
C ASP A 146 39.62 20.18 -7.25
N LEU A 147 39.06 21.36 -7.52
CA LEU A 147 39.03 22.48 -6.57
C LEU A 147 38.25 22.14 -5.31
N ILE A 148 37.04 21.55 -5.46
CA ILE A 148 36.24 21.13 -4.29
C ILE A 148 36.90 19.95 -3.57
N GLY A 149 37.45 18.98 -4.30
CA GLY A 149 38.14 17.85 -3.71
C GLY A 149 39.29 18.29 -2.80
N GLY A 150 40.12 19.21 -3.28
CA GLY A 150 41.20 19.82 -2.50
C GLY A 150 40.70 20.60 -1.28
N PHE A 151 39.65 21.39 -1.44
CA PHE A 151 39.03 22.14 -0.34
C PHE A 151 38.47 21.22 0.76
N LEU A 152 37.72 20.19 0.37
CA LEU A 152 37.13 19.21 1.31
C LEU A 152 38.21 18.42 2.06
N GLN A 153 39.32 18.10 1.39
CA GLN A 153 40.46 17.45 2.02
C GLN A 153 41.15 18.36 3.04
N ALA A 154 41.31 19.65 2.71
CA ALA A 154 41.88 20.64 3.62
C ALA A 154 41.02 20.83 4.87
N ILE A 155 39.69 21.01 4.73
CA ILE A 155 38.82 21.18 5.90
C ILE A 155 38.78 19.91 6.75
N SER A 156 38.76 18.73 6.15
CA SER A 156 38.73 17.49 6.91
C SER A 156 40.04 17.28 7.69
N SER A 157 41.16 17.68 7.12
CA SER A 157 42.46 17.67 7.81
C SER A 157 42.47 18.65 8.99
N PHE A 158 41.91 19.85 8.79
CA PHE A 158 41.73 20.86 9.84
C PHE A 158 40.82 20.37 10.98
N ARG A 159 39.69 19.73 10.66
CA ARG A 159 38.79 19.14 11.65
C ARG A 159 39.48 18.05 12.45
N ARG A 160 40.26 17.19 11.80
CA ARG A 160 41.04 16.13 12.47
C ARG A 160 42.11 16.72 13.38
N GLU A 161 42.74 17.83 13.01
CA GLU A 161 43.67 18.59 13.87
C GLU A 161 42.98 19.10 15.15
N ILE A 162 41.80 19.71 15.01
CA ILE A 162 41.01 20.23 16.15
C ILE A 162 40.46 19.11 17.05
N ARG A 163 40.10 17.97 16.46
CA ARG A 163 39.49 16.84 17.17
C ARG A 163 40.49 15.90 17.84
N LYS A 164 41.80 16.13 17.73
CA LYS A 164 42.83 15.33 18.43
C LYS A 164 42.66 15.33 19.96
N ASP A 165 41.91 16.29 20.52
CA ASP A 165 41.68 16.43 21.96
C ASP A 165 40.32 15.90 22.46
N ILE A 166 39.50 15.29 21.60
CA ILE A 166 38.14 14.81 21.98
C ILE A 166 38.00 13.33 21.58
N GLU A 167 37.83 12.45 22.58
CA GLU A 167 37.53 11.03 22.36
C GLU A 167 36.29 10.88 21.46
N ILE A 168 36.45 10.17 20.35
CA ILE A 168 35.41 10.01 19.33
C ILE A 168 34.35 9.02 19.83
N GLU A 169 33.10 9.47 19.91
CA GLU A 169 31.94 8.57 19.90
C GLU A 169 31.99 7.73 18.62
N LYS A 170 32.14 6.40 18.79
CA LYS A 170 32.06 5.41 17.72
C LYS A 170 30.67 5.50 17.06
N GLY A 171 30.51 6.31 16.01
CA GLY A 171 29.23 6.38 15.29
C GLY A 171 29.13 7.38 14.15
N THR A 172 29.81 8.53 14.22
CA THR A 172 29.72 9.54 13.15
C THR A 172 30.80 9.32 12.08
N GLN A 173 30.51 8.45 11.11
CA GLN A 173 31.37 8.19 9.93
C GLN A 173 31.33 9.34 8.90
N GLY A 174 31.02 10.57 9.28
CA GLY A 174 30.78 11.65 8.32
C GLY A 174 30.47 13.00 8.96
N PHE A 175 30.21 14.00 8.11
CA PHE A 175 29.71 15.31 8.52
C PHE A 175 29.00 16.03 7.37
N GLU A 176 28.13 16.97 7.74
CA GLU A 176 27.44 17.87 6.82
C GLU A 176 28.06 19.26 6.87
N MET A 177 28.15 19.91 5.72
CA MET A 177 28.55 21.31 5.60
C MET A 177 27.47 22.09 4.88
N ASP A 178 27.08 23.20 5.47
CA ASP A 178 26.20 24.18 4.85
C ASP A 178 27.08 25.29 4.27
N TYR A 179 27.08 25.43 2.94
CA TYR A 179 27.86 26.45 2.23
C TYR A 179 26.94 27.29 1.35
N TYR A 180 26.46 28.40 1.92
CA TYR A 180 25.58 29.37 1.26
C TYR A 180 24.39 28.67 0.56
N ASP A 181 24.46 28.48 -0.76
CA ASP A 181 23.39 27.93 -1.58
C ASP A 181 23.42 26.40 -1.72
N PHE A 182 24.50 25.72 -1.31
CA PHE A 182 24.61 24.26 -1.42
C PHE A 182 25.03 23.60 -0.11
N LYS A 183 24.69 22.31 -0.01
CA LYS A 183 25.05 21.45 1.11
C LYS A 183 25.99 20.36 0.64
N ILE A 184 26.95 20.01 1.50
CA ILE A 184 27.87 18.92 1.24
C ILE A 184 27.67 17.86 2.31
N VAL A 185 27.31 16.64 1.91
CA VAL A 185 27.24 15.50 2.81
C VAL A 185 28.47 14.64 2.58
N ILE A 186 29.25 14.44 3.63
CA ILE A 186 30.51 13.73 3.57
C ILE A 186 30.43 12.48 4.43
N THR A 187 30.79 11.35 3.84
CA THR A 187 30.99 10.08 4.54
C THR A 187 32.43 9.61 4.37
N ASP A 188 33.09 9.35 5.49
CA ASP A 188 34.44 8.79 5.58
C ASP A 188 34.37 7.25 5.69
N GLY A 189 34.97 6.57 4.72
CA GLY A 189 35.37 5.17 4.81
C GLY A 189 36.77 5.02 5.40
N GLU A 190 37.33 3.81 5.32
CA GLU A 190 38.72 3.52 5.67
C GLU A 190 39.70 4.24 4.72
N TYR A 191 39.58 4.01 3.42
CA TYR A 191 40.45 4.49 2.35
C TYR A 191 39.86 5.64 1.55
N ILE A 192 38.54 5.77 1.49
CA ILE A 192 37.86 6.80 0.68
C ILE A 192 37.03 7.75 1.52
N ARG A 193 36.73 8.89 0.91
CA ARG A 193 35.70 9.82 1.34
C ARG A 193 34.71 10.01 0.20
N ALA A 194 33.45 9.68 0.44
CA ALA A 194 32.36 9.99 -0.48
C ALA A 194 31.79 11.36 -0.13
N ALA A 195 31.65 12.24 -1.11
CA ALA A 195 31.02 13.55 -0.96
C ALA A 195 29.86 13.70 -1.95
N LEU A 196 28.70 14.13 -1.44
CA LEU A 196 27.55 14.54 -2.23
C LEU A 196 27.39 16.05 -2.11
N ILE A 197 27.33 16.75 -3.24
CA ILE A 197 27.01 18.17 -3.31
C ILE A 197 25.53 18.29 -3.70
N LEU A 198 24.78 19.04 -2.90
CA LEU A 198 23.33 19.09 -2.97
C LEU A 198 22.82 20.53 -3.02
N ASP A 199 21.84 20.79 -3.88
CA ASP A 199 20.99 21.99 -3.83
C ASP A 199 19.84 21.78 -2.84
N GLY A 200 20.15 21.92 -1.55
CA GLY A 200 19.19 21.82 -0.45
C GLY A 200 19.38 20.61 0.48
N GLN A 201 18.46 20.47 1.44
CA GLN A 201 18.62 19.51 2.55
C GLN A 201 18.50 18.05 2.07
N PRO A 202 19.51 17.20 2.37
CA PRO A 202 19.41 15.75 2.15
C PRO A 202 18.35 15.12 3.05
N SER A 203 17.62 14.12 2.54
CA SER A 203 16.85 13.24 3.43
C SER A 203 17.77 12.32 4.24
N GLU A 204 17.27 11.82 5.37
CA GLU A 204 17.98 10.79 6.15
C GLU A 204 18.21 9.52 5.32
N SER A 205 17.29 9.19 4.41
CA SER A 205 17.44 8.01 3.54
C SER A 205 18.58 8.17 2.54
N LEU A 206 18.86 9.38 2.05
CA LEU A 206 20.03 9.65 1.21
C LEU A 206 21.33 9.47 2.00
N LYS A 207 21.38 9.95 3.24
CA LYS A 207 22.56 9.78 4.12
C LYS A 207 22.84 8.31 4.40
N GLU A 208 21.80 7.54 4.74
CA GLU A 208 21.90 6.09 4.94
C GLU A 208 22.41 5.37 3.68
N ARG A 209 21.90 5.75 2.49
CA ARG A 209 22.38 5.23 1.21
C ARG A 209 23.83 5.59 0.94
N GLN A 210 24.26 6.82 1.22
CA GLN A 210 25.66 7.23 1.06
C GLN A 210 26.60 6.43 1.97
N ILE A 211 26.20 6.17 3.21
CA ILE A 211 26.95 5.32 4.14
C ILE A 211 27.08 3.89 3.60
N ALA A 212 25.96 3.31 3.18
CA ALA A 212 25.93 1.96 2.60
C ALA A 212 26.77 1.88 1.30
N PHE A 213 26.64 2.87 0.42
CA PHE A 213 27.45 3.03 -0.78
C PHE A 213 28.95 3.07 -0.46
N THR A 214 29.36 3.90 0.50
CA THR A 214 30.77 4.05 0.89
C THR A 214 31.35 2.71 1.34
N LYS A 215 30.60 1.97 2.16
CA LYS A 215 30.99 0.64 2.62
C LYS A 215 31.08 -0.36 1.47
N GLU A 216 30.10 -0.39 0.57
CA GLU A 216 30.12 -1.31 -0.57
C GLU A 216 31.25 -0.98 -1.55
N PHE A 217 31.52 0.30 -1.79
CA PHE A 217 32.62 0.75 -2.63
C PHE A 217 33.95 0.25 -2.08
N GLU A 218 34.20 0.37 -0.77
CA GLU A 218 35.43 -0.13 -0.16
C GLU A 218 35.52 -1.65 -0.19
N ASN A 219 34.41 -2.36 0.01
CA ASN A 219 34.40 -3.82 -0.12
C ASN A 219 34.76 -4.26 -1.55
N LYS A 220 34.24 -3.54 -2.56
CA LYS A 220 34.45 -3.87 -3.97
C LYS A 220 35.86 -3.50 -4.46
N PHE A 221 36.39 -2.36 -4.01
CA PHE A 221 37.65 -1.80 -4.53
C PHE A 221 38.81 -1.77 -3.51
N GLY A 222 38.64 -2.32 -2.31
CA GLY A 222 39.59 -2.21 -1.20
C GLY A 222 41.02 -2.63 -1.52
N HIS A 223 41.21 -3.64 -2.38
CA HIS A 223 42.55 -4.01 -2.83
C HIS A 223 43.22 -2.92 -3.68
N SER A 224 42.48 -2.32 -4.61
CA SER A 224 42.96 -1.22 -5.45
C SER A 224 43.15 0.07 -4.66
N LEU A 225 42.34 0.29 -3.62
CA LEU A 225 42.43 1.45 -2.74
C LEU A 225 43.65 1.38 -1.82
N SER A 226 43.85 0.25 -1.14
CA SER A 226 45.02 0.06 -0.24
C SER A 226 46.38 0.10 -0.94
N LYS A 227 46.40 -0.15 -2.27
CA LYS A 227 47.60 -0.10 -3.11
C LYS A 227 47.44 0.91 -4.23
N PHE A 228 46.80 2.04 -3.94
CA PHE A 228 46.55 3.06 -4.95
C PHE A 228 47.86 3.58 -5.54
N ASP A 229 48.02 3.40 -6.84
CA ASP A 229 49.21 3.74 -7.63
C ASP A 229 48.99 4.97 -8.51
N GLY A 230 47.88 5.68 -8.32
CA GLY A 230 47.46 6.80 -9.17
C GLY A 230 46.57 6.39 -10.35
N GLU A 231 46.34 5.09 -10.60
CA GLU A 231 45.52 4.65 -11.73
C GLU A 231 44.02 4.70 -11.40
N ILE A 232 43.34 5.73 -11.90
CA ILE A 232 41.92 5.99 -11.63
C ILE A 232 40.99 5.08 -12.45
N LYS A 233 41.43 4.59 -13.62
CA LYS A 233 40.59 3.78 -14.53
C LYS A 233 40.01 2.53 -13.88
N LYS A 234 40.71 1.96 -12.88
CA LYS A 234 40.27 0.81 -12.08
C LYS A 234 38.93 1.04 -11.38
N PHE A 235 38.55 2.31 -11.14
CA PHE A 235 37.32 2.69 -10.45
C PHE A 235 36.16 3.05 -11.39
N GLN A 236 36.32 2.98 -12.72
CA GLN A 236 35.20 3.27 -13.65
C GLN A 236 34.01 2.31 -13.47
N ALA A 237 34.26 1.07 -13.03
CA ALA A 237 33.21 0.12 -12.67
C ALA A 237 32.36 0.54 -11.45
N ALA A 238 32.68 1.67 -10.81
CA ALA A 238 31.86 2.30 -9.79
C ALA A 238 30.62 2.99 -10.36
N GLU A 239 30.58 3.30 -11.67
CA GLU A 239 29.42 3.94 -12.28
C GLU A 239 28.13 3.14 -12.05
N LYS A 240 28.20 1.81 -12.23
CA LYS A 240 27.07 0.93 -11.91
C LYS A 240 26.69 0.99 -10.43
N LEU A 241 27.67 1.01 -9.52
CA LEU A 241 27.41 1.08 -8.09
C LEU A 241 26.75 2.41 -7.69
N ILE A 242 27.13 3.51 -8.34
CA ILE A 242 26.51 4.82 -8.13
C ILE A 242 25.07 4.82 -8.67
N GLU A 243 24.85 4.20 -9.81
CA GLU A 243 23.51 4.05 -10.37
C GLU A 243 22.59 3.28 -9.42
N ASP A 244 23.05 2.14 -8.89
CA ASP A 244 22.28 1.29 -7.98
C ASP A 244 21.88 2.00 -6.66
N TYR A 245 22.71 2.95 -6.21
CA TYR A 245 22.48 3.67 -4.95
C TYR A 245 21.77 5.01 -5.10
N PHE A 246 22.00 5.72 -6.21
CA PHE A 246 21.57 7.10 -6.38
C PHE A 246 20.65 7.32 -7.58
N TYR A 247 20.39 6.31 -8.42
CA TYR A 247 19.49 6.40 -9.58
C TYR A 247 19.87 7.52 -10.55
N THR A 248 21.16 7.81 -10.70
CA THR A 248 21.65 8.98 -11.44
C THR A 248 21.13 9.07 -12.87
N SER A 249 20.87 7.93 -13.53
CA SER A 249 20.35 7.89 -14.90
C SER A 249 19.01 8.61 -15.06
N LEU A 250 18.18 8.67 -14.02
CA LEU A 250 16.88 9.35 -14.03
C LEU A 250 16.98 10.88 -14.13
N ALA A 251 18.17 11.45 -13.89
CA ALA A 251 18.43 12.88 -14.09
C ALA A 251 18.72 13.26 -15.56
N TYR A 252 19.03 12.28 -16.42
CA TYR A 252 19.42 12.51 -17.80
C TYR A 252 18.27 12.25 -18.79
N PRO A 253 18.43 12.62 -20.08
CA PRO A 253 17.53 12.17 -21.13
C PRO A 253 17.41 10.64 -21.16
N LEU A 254 16.18 10.15 -21.15
CA LEU A 254 15.81 8.73 -21.16
C LEU A 254 15.21 8.33 -22.50
N GLN A 255 15.28 7.03 -22.78
CA GLN A 255 14.60 6.34 -23.86
C GLN A 255 14.08 4.99 -23.36
N LEU A 256 13.11 4.42 -24.08
CA LEU A 256 12.63 3.07 -23.84
C LEU A 256 13.65 2.03 -24.34
N ALA A 257 13.89 1.01 -23.53
CA ALA A 257 14.76 -0.11 -23.87
C ALA A 257 14.21 -0.92 -25.05
N LYS A 258 15.05 -1.45 -25.94
CA LYS A 258 14.60 -2.10 -27.20
C LYS A 258 13.63 -3.29 -27.03
N HIS A 259 13.59 -3.91 -25.85
CA HIS A 259 12.80 -5.12 -25.59
C HIS A 259 11.83 -4.97 -24.42
N TRP A 260 11.42 -3.74 -24.12
CA TRP A 260 10.53 -3.46 -23.00
C TRP A 260 9.16 -4.15 -23.12
N GLU A 261 8.68 -4.41 -24.34
CA GLU A 261 7.36 -5.01 -24.60
C GLU A 261 7.16 -6.41 -23.99
N VAL A 262 8.25 -7.13 -23.70
CA VAL A 262 8.20 -8.49 -23.13
C VAL A 262 8.11 -8.44 -21.60
N ILE A 263 8.31 -7.27 -21.00
CA ILE A 263 8.35 -7.07 -19.55
C ILE A 263 6.92 -6.93 -19.02
N ASP A 264 6.62 -7.61 -17.91
CA ASP A 264 5.31 -7.50 -17.27
C ASP A 264 5.19 -6.15 -16.52
N LEU A 265 4.23 -5.35 -16.97
CA LEU A 265 4.00 -3.99 -16.49
C LEU A 265 2.64 -3.87 -15.79
N GLU A 266 2.63 -3.21 -14.64
CA GLU A 266 1.42 -2.79 -13.95
C GLU A 266 0.63 -1.78 -14.79
N PRO A 267 -0.69 -1.61 -14.53
CA PRO A 267 -1.51 -0.69 -15.32
C PRO A 267 -0.93 0.73 -15.42
N LEU A 268 -0.47 1.29 -14.30
CA LEU A 268 0.14 2.64 -14.26
C LEU A 268 1.48 2.70 -15.01
N GLU A 269 2.24 1.62 -15.02
CA GLU A 269 3.52 1.55 -15.73
C GLU A 269 3.30 1.53 -17.25
N LYS A 270 2.36 0.71 -17.75
CA LYS A 270 1.96 0.67 -19.16
C LYS A 270 1.54 2.04 -19.65
N ASP A 271 0.66 2.65 -18.88
CA ASP A 271 0.15 4.00 -19.04
C ASP A 271 1.24 5.08 -19.11
N LEU A 272 2.37 4.90 -18.41
CA LEU A 272 3.52 5.81 -18.49
C LEU A 272 4.43 5.50 -19.66
N VAL A 273 4.57 4.22 -20.02
CA VAL A 273 5.35 3.79 -21.18
C VAL A 273 4.69 4.23 -22.49
N GLU A 274 3.36 4.18 -22.61
CA GLU A 274 2.64 4.71 -23.78
C GLU A 274 2.91 6.21 -23.97
N VAL A 275 2.92 6.98 -22.88
CA VAL A 275 3.29 8.41 -22.91
C VAL A 275 4.75 8.58 -23.30
N ALA A 276 5.65 7.77 -22.74
CA ALA A 276 7.07 7.80 -23.07
C ALA A 276 7.31 7.50 -24.57
N GLU A 277 6.61 6.52 -25.12
CA GLU A 277 6.67 6.13 -26.54
C GLU A 277 6.23 7.28 -27.45
N GLN A 278 5.11 7.95 -27.11
CA GLN A 278 4.63 9.11 -27.85
C GLN A 278 5.65 10.26 -27.86
N ILE A 279 6.23 10.59 -26.70
CA ILE A 279 7.22 11.67 -26.61
C ILE A 279 8.50 11.28 -27.35
N GLN A 280 8.94 10.02 -27.21
CA GLN A 280 10.13 9.51 -27.86
C GLN A 280 9.97 9.51 -29.39
N ALA A 281 8.79 9.20 -29.92
CA ALA A 281 8.51 9.29 -31.35
C ALA A 281 8.66 10.72 -31.91
N GLU A 282 8.39 11.75 -31.09
CA GLU A 282 8.54 13.15 -31.48
C GLU A 282 9.96 13.70 -31.29
N LYS A 283 10.63 13.35 -30.17
CA LYS A 283 11.87 14.00 -29.71
C LYS A 283 13.07 13.08 -29.59
N ASN A 284 12.93 11.79 -29.89
CA ASN A 284 13.90 10.70 -29.68
C ASN A 284 14.26 10.39 -28.22
N PHE A 285 13.91 11.26 -27.28
CA PHE A 285 14.16 11.10 -25.85
C PHE A 285 13.10 11.83 -25.02
N PHE A 286 13.04 11.52 -23.73
CA PHE A 286 12.18 12.19 -22.75
C PHE A 286 12.86 12.30 -21.39
N PHE A 287 12.35 13.17 -20.53
CA PHE A 287 12.81 13.29 -19.15
C PHE A 287 11.76 12.74 -18.18
N VAL A 288 12.19 12.41 -16.97
CA VAL A 288 11.28 12.05 -15.86
C VAL A 288 10.24 13.13 -15.60
N SER A 289 10.62 14.41 -15.75
CA SER A 289 9.69 15.54 -15.59
C SER A 289 8.52 15.50 -16.59
N ASN A 290 8.74 15.00 -17.81
CA ASN A 290 7.67 14.81 -18.78
C ASN A 290 6.70 13.75 -18.27
N LEU A 291 7.19 12.57 -17.88
CA LEU A 291 6.36 11.49 -17.36
C LEU A 291 5.58 11.89 -16.11
N LEU A 292 6.21 12.65 -15.20
CA LEU A 292 5.53 13.19 -14.02
C LEU A 292 4.42 14.18 -14.38
N SER A 293 4.68 15.11 -15.30
CA SER A 293 3.69 16.12 -15.70
C SER A 293 2.47 15.47 -16.35
N TYR A 294 2.69 14.51 -17.25
CA TYR A 294 1.61 13.74 -17.88
C TYR A 294 0.89 12.83 -16.89
N GLY A 295 1.64 12.12 -16.04
CA GLY A 295 1.07 11.25 -15.03
C GLY A 295 0.18 11.99 -14.03
N LEU A 296 0.46 13.27 -13.74
CA LEU A 296 -0.36 14.11 -12.87
C LEU A 296 -1.55 14.75 -13.60
N ALA A 297 -1.49 14.88 -14.92
CA ALA A 297 -2.53 15.51 -15.72
C ALA A 297 -3.71 14.54 -15.95
N GLY A 298 -4.81 14.76 -15.24
CA GLY A 298 -6.08 14.04 -15.49
C GLY A 298 -6.17 12.64 -14.89
N ARG A 299 -5.26 12.28 -13.96
CA ARG A 299 -5.25 10.99 -13.25
C ARG A 299 -5.62 11.14 -11.76
N SER A 300 -6.11 10.05 -11.17
CA SER A 300 -6.54 10.00 -9.76
C SER A 300 -5.40 9.62 -8.81
N GLU A 301 -4.31 9.13 -9.38
CA GLU A 301 -3.10 8.68 -8.74
C GLU A 301 -2.32 9.87 -8.17
N SER A 302 -1.81 9.70 -6.95
CA SER A 302 -0.96 10.69 -6.30
C SER A 302 0.43 10.77 -6.96
N ARG A 303 1.09 11.93 -6.86
CA ARG A 303 2.49 12.13 -7.29
C ARG A 303 3.40 10.97 -6.90
N ASN A 304 3.29 10.51 -5.65
CA ASN A 304 4.18 9.48 -5.12
C ASN A 304 3.94 8.10 -5.75
N GLN A 305 2.70 7.80 -6.16
CA GLN A 305 2.41 6.58 -6.92
C GLN A 305 3.05 6.63 -8.30
N ILE A 306 2.97 7.78 -8.97
CA ILE A 306 3.58 7.97 -10.30
C ILE A 306 5.10 7.88 -10.20
N VAL A 307 5.71 8.53 -9.21
CA VAL A 307 7.16 8.43 -8.97
C VAL A 307 7.58 6.98 -8.72
N SER A 308 6.83 6.24 -7.89
CA SER A 308 7.11 4.82 -7.64
C SER A 308 7.00 3.97 -8.90
N ALA A 309 6.03 4.23 -9.77
CA ALA A 309 5.94 3.55 -11.06
C ALA A 309 7.12 3.89 -11.98
N ILE A 310 7.59 5.13 -12.00
CA ILE A 310 8.79 5.54 -12.78
C ILE A 310 10.04 4.82 -12.25
N ILE A 311 10.22 4.76 -10.93
CA ILE A 311 11.33 4.01 -10.32
C ILE A 311 11.22 2.52 -10.64
N SER A 312 10.02 1.93 -10.56
CA SER A 312 9.85 0.52 -10.91
C SER A 312 10.11 0.25 -12.39
N LEU A 313 9.77 1.17 -13.30
CA LEU A 313 10.14 1.08 -14.71
C LEU A 313 11.67 1.11 -14.89
N LYS A 314 12.37 1.92 -14.11
CA LYS A 314 13.83 1.98 -14.09
C LYS A 314 14.44 0.67 -13.57
N ASP A 315 13.91 0.13 -12.47
CA ASP A 315 14.37 -1.13 -11.86
C ASP A 315 14.14 -2.34 -12.79
N LYS A 316 13.07 -2.29 -13.59
CA LYS A 316 12.76 -3.29 -14.61
C LYS A 316 13.58 -3.12 -15.89
N GLU A 317 14.53 -2.18 -15.94
CA GLU A 317 15.35 -1.87 -17.12
C GLU A 317 14.51 -1.45 -18.35
N VAL A 318 13.30 -0.89 -18.14
CA VAL A 318 12.47 -0.35 -19.23
C VAL A 318 12.98 1.02 -19.66
N LEU A 319 13.51 1.80 -18.70
CA LEU A 319 14.05 3.14 -18.92
C LEU A 319 15.58 3.09 -18.97
N GLU A 320 16.14 3.49 -20.10
CA GLU A 320 17.58 3.59 -20.30
C GLU A 320 17.99 5.04 -20.58
N PRO A 321 19.14 5.50 -20.05
CA PRO A 321 19.67 6.79 -20.46
C PRO A 321 20.08 6.74 -21.93
N VAL A 322 19.83 7.84 -22.66
CA VAL A 322 20.31 7.98 -24.04
C VAL A 322 21.83 7.99 -24.02
N LYS A 323 22.44 7.10 -24.79
CA LYS A 323 23.88 7.15 -25.02
C LYS A 323 24.16 8.36 -25.91
N LEU A 324 24.68 9.43 -25.31
CA LEU A 324 25.33 10.49 -26.07
C LEU A 324 26.58 9.85 -26.70
N GLU A 325 26.55 9.61 -28.01
CA GLU A 325 27.78 9.31 -28.73
C GLU A 325 28.70 10.53 -28.57
N GLU A 326 29.84 10.35 -27.91
CA GLU A 326 30.92 11.34 -27.82
C GLU A 326 31.54 11.65 -29.18
#